data_AF-A0A3S4DVW2-F1
#
_entry.id   AF-A0A3S4DVW2-F1
#
_cell.length_a   1.000
_cell.length_b   1.000
_cell.length_c   1.000
_cell.angle_alpha   90.00
_cell.angle_beta   90.00
_cell.angle_gamma   90.00
#
_symmetry.space_group_name_H-M   'P 1'
#
loop_
_entity.id
_entity.type
_entity.pdbx_description
1 polymer ?
#
loop_
_entity_poly.entity_id
_entity_poly.type
_entity_poly.pdbx_seq_one_letter_code
_entity_poly.pdbx_strand_id
1 'polypeptide(L)' 'MSLILFGHPLSSYCQKVLIALHESGADFSFRHIDLSAYFERLLARPSVIRVLDEAKPWLHWFPFADRIPARFR' A
#
# COMPACT_ATOMS: atom_id res chain seq x y z
N MET A 1 -24.82 16.57 3.46
CA MET A 1 -24.37 15.51 2.52
C MET A 1 -22.92 15.21 2.88
N SER A 2 -22.64 14.00 3.38
CA SER A 2 -21.27 13.63 3.80
C SER A 2 -20.41 13.36 2.56
N LEU A 3 -19.18 13.87 2.56
CA LEU A 3 -18.22 13.61 1.48
C LEU A 3 -17.79 12.14 1.52
N ILE A 4 -17.40 11.58 0.37
CA ILE A 4 -16.80 10.25 0.31
C ILE A 4 -15.41 10.35 -0.30
N LEU A 5 -14.40 9.93 0.46
CA LEU A 5 -13.03 9.80 -0.02
C LEU A 5 -12.75 8.34 -0.38
N PHE A 6 -12.57 8.07 -1.67
CA PHE A 6 -12.08 6.78 -2.15
C PHE A 6 -10.55 6.80 -2.20
N GLY A 7 -9.89 5.84 -1.55
CA GLY A 7 -8.43 5.85 -1.50
C GLY A 7 -7.78 4.62 -0.88
N HIS A 8 -6.45 4.59 -0.96
CA HIS A 8 -5.63 3.61 -0.26
C HIS A 8 -4.75 4.34 0.76
N PRO A 9 -4.71 3.95 2.04
CA PRO A 9 -4.04 4.72 3.11
C PRO A 9 -2.51 4.84 2.93
N LEU A 10 -1.91 3.92 2.16
CA LEU A 10 -0.49 3.98 1.77
C LEU A 10 -0.19 4.95 0.61
N SER A 11 -1.20 5.53 -0.04
CA SER A 11 -1.00 6.55 -1.08
C SER A 11 -0.71 7.91 -0.46
N SER A 12 0.45 8.49 -0.78
CA SER A 12 0.82 9.84 -0.33
C SER A 12 -0.18 10.91 -0.79
N TYR A 13 -0.85 10.73 -1.94
CA TYR A 13 -1.91 11.62 -2.40
C TYR A 13 -3.17 11.52 -1.51
N CYS A 14 -3.57 10.31 -1.09
CA CYS A 14 -4.70 10.13 -0.19
C CYS A 14 -4.44 10.75 1.19
N GLN A 15 -3.20 10.66 1.69
CA GLN A 15 -2.82 11.23 2.99
C GLN A 15 -3.00 12.75 3.02
N LYS A 16 -2.66 13.47 1.95
CA LYS A 16 -2.85 14.92 1.88
C LYS A 16 -4.32 15.32 2.00
N VAL A 17 -5.22 14.60 1.33
CA VAL A 17 -6.66 14.86 1.38
C VAL A 17 -7.22 14.50 2.77
N LEU A 18 -6.80 13.37 3.34
CA LEU A 18 -7.19 12.97 4.69
C LEU A 18 -6.82 14.02 5.73
N ILE A 19 -5.61 14.57 5.68
CA ILE A 19 -5.18 15.64 6.58
C ILE A 19 -6.11 16.85 6.43
N ALA A 20 -6.35 17.34 5.22
CA ALA A 20 -7.23 18.50 5.01
C ALA A 20 -8.68 18.27 5.49
N LEU A 21 -9.22 17.07 5.28
CA LEU A 21 -10.56 16.71 5.74
C LEU A 21 -10.63 16.66 7.28
N HIS A 22 -9.61 16.12 7.94
CA HIS A 22 -9.52 16.10 9.39
C HIS A 22 -9.37 17.50 9.99
N GLU A 23 -8.45 18.32 9.46
CA GLU A 23 -8.19 19.67 9.98
C GLU A 23 -9.39 20.61 9.77
N SER A 24 -10.16 20.44 8.69
CA SER A 24 -11.36 21.25 8.44
C SER A 24 -12.57 20.86 9.29
N GLY A 25 -12.53 19.70 9.97
CA GLY A 25 -13.68 19.16 10.69
C GLY A 25 -14.85 18.76 9.77
N ALA A 26 -14.59 18.56 8.48
CA ALA A 26 -15.61 18.17 7.53
C ALA A 26 -16.16 16.78 7.85
N ASP A 27 -17.47 16.59 7.72
CA ASP A 27 -18.07 15.25 7.77
C ASP A 27 -17.76 14.50 6.46
N PHE A 28 -17.04 13.38 6.59
CA PHE A 28 -16.70 12.52 5.46
C PHE A 28 -16.65 11.04 5.87
N SER A 29 -16.82 10.16 4.88
CA SER A 29 -16.57 8.73 4.99
C SER A 29 -15.40 8.31 4.11
N PHE A 30 -14.52 7.45 4.64
CA PHE A 30 -13.44 6.85 3.88
C PHE A 30 -13.89 5.51 3.28
N ARG A 31 -13.64 5.32 1.98
CA ARG A 31 -13.86 4.07 1.26
C ARG A 31 -12.52 3.56 0.75
N HIS A 32 -12.06 2.48 1.38
CA HIS A 32 -10.82 1.82 0.97
C HIS A 32 -10.97 1.23 -0.43
N ILE A 33 -10.04 1.55 -1.32
CA ILE A 33 -9.94 0.94 -2.64
C ILE A 33 -9.09 -0.32 -2.51
N ASP A 34 -9.67 -1.48 -2.86
CA ASP A 34 -8.93 -2.73 -2.96
C ASP A 34 -8.03 -2.73 -4.22
N LEU A 35 -6.72 -2.88 -3.98
CA LEU A 35 -5.70 -2.93 -5.02
C LEU A 35 -5.04 -4.31 -5.15
N SER A 36 -5.56 -5.35 -4.49
CA SER A 36 -4.96 -6.69 -4.50
C SER A 36 -4.81 -7.24 -5.92
N ALA A 37 -5.81 -7.09 -6.78
CA ALA A 37 -5.70 -7.54 -8.17
C ALA A 37 -4.62 -6.80 -8.97
N TYR A 38 -4.41 -5.51 -8.70
CA TYR A 38 -3.32 -4.74 -9.31
C TYR A 38 -1.95 -5.18 -8.79
N PHE A 39 -1.86 -5.42 -7.48
CA PHE A 39 -0.65 -5.93 -6.85
C PHE A 39 -0.22 -7.28 -7.44
N GLU A 40 -1.13 -8.24 -7.63
CA GLU A 40 -0.81 -9.52 -8.27
C GLU A 40 -0.31 -9.35 -9.71
N ARG A 41 -0.90 -8.42 -10.49
CA ARG A 41 -0.39 -8.09 -11.84
C ARG A 41 1.00 -7.46 -11.80
N LEU A 42 1.33 -6.68 -10.77
CA LEU A 42 2.68 -6.13 -10.59
C LEU A 42 3.69 -7.24 -10.28
N LEU A 43 3.34 -8.17 -9.40
CA LEU A 43 4.20 -9.31 -9.05
C LEU A 43 4.51 -10.20 -10.25
N ALA A 44 3.62 -10.26 -11.24
CA ALA A 44 3.86 -10.99 -12.48
C ALA A 44 4.83 -10.29 -13.47
N ARG A 45 5.28 -9.05 -13.20
CA ARG A 45 6.17 -8.31 -14.11
C ARG A 45 7.62 -8.80 -13.97
N PRO A 46 8.35 -9.08 -15.08
CA PRO A 46 9.74 -9.53 -15.02
C PRO A 46 10.67 -8.61 -14.22
N SER A 47 10.49 -7.28 -14.33
CA SER A 47 11.29 -6.32 -13.56
C SER A 47 11.04 -6.39 -12.05
N VAL A 48 9.80 -6.67 -11.63
CA VAL A 48 9.44 -6.78 -10.21
C VAL A 48 9.95 -8.09 -9.64
N ILE A 49 9.77 -9.19 -10.37
CA ILE A 49 10.29 -10.52 -9.99
C ILE A 49 11.79 -10.44 -9.75
N ARG A 50 12.54 -9.85 -10.69
CA ARG A 50 13.98 -9.66 -10.57
C ARG A 50 14.36 -8.91 -9.30
N VAL A 51 13.69 -7.81 -8.99
CA VAL A 51 13.96 -7.02 -7.76
C VAL A 51 13.70 -7.85 -6.51
N LEU A 52 12.63 -8.64 -6.48
CA LEU A 52 12.32 -9.51 -5.35
C LEU A 52 13.39 -10.58 -5.15
N ASP A 53 13.84 -11.22 -6.23
CA ASP A 53 14.90 -12.23 -6.17
C ASP A 53 16.23 -11.64 -5.69
N GLU A 54 16.63 -10.48 -6.21
CA GLU A 54 17.84 -9.79 -5.80
C GLU A 54 17.79 -9.29 -4.34
N ALA A 55 16.59 -9.04 -3.80
CA ALA A 55 16.39 -8.60 -2.42
C ALA A 55 16.50 -9.74 -1.38
N LYS A 56 16.26 -11.01 -1.79
CA LYS A 56 16.20 -12.17 -0.87
C LYS A 56 17.38 -12.27 0.11
N PRO A 57 18.66 -12.12 -0.31
CA PRO A 57 19.79 -12.24 0.60
C PRO A 57 19.77 -11.20 1.73
N TRP A 58 19.12 -10.05 1.51
CA TRP A 58 19.11 -8.90 2.42
C TRP A 58 17.87 -8.86 3.33
N LEU A 59 16.88 -9.74 3.13
CA LEU A 59 15.64 -9.71 3.91
C LEU A 59 15.87 -9.85 5.41
N HIS A 60 16.96 -10.48 5.84
CA HIS A 60 17.31 -10.62 7.25
C HIS A 60 17.65 -9.28 7.95
N TRP A 61 17.93 -8.21 7.20
CA TRP A 61 18.09 -6.85 7.75
C TRP A 61 16.75 -6.10 7.90
N PHE A 62 15.66 -6.62 7.33
CA PHE A 62 14.36 -5.97 7.46
C PHE A 62 13.83 -6.11 8.90
N PRO A 63 13.38 -5.01 9.56
CA PRO A 63 12.93 -5.03 10.95
C PRO A 63 11.78 -6.00 11.28
N PHE A 64 11.12 -6.59 10.28
CA PHE A 64 10.04 -7.57 10.42
C PHE A 64 10.20 -8.77 9.48
N ALA A 65 11.44 -9.23 9.26
CA ALA A 65 11.74 -10.35 8.35
C ALA A 65 10.91 -11.63 8.66
N ASP A 66 10.63 -11.86 9.95
CA ASP A 66 9.80 -12.94 10.48
C ASP A 66 8.33 -12.85 10.06
N ARG A 67 7.85 -11.67 9.65
CA ARG A 67 6.46 -11.45 9.20
C ARG A 67 6.29 -11.45 7.68
N ILE A 68 7.37 -11.57 6.92
CA ILE A 68 7.31 -11.63 5.46
C ILE A 68 6.54 -12.91 5.05
N PRO A 69 5.48 -12.81 4.23
CA PRO A 69 4.77 -13.99 3.74
C PRO A 69 5.69 -14.96 3.01
N ALA A 70 5.47 -16.27 3.18
CA ALA A 70 6.33 -17.31 2.61
C ALA A 70 6.54 -17.18 1.09
N ARG A 71 5.55 -16.67 0.35
CA ARG A 71 5.65 -16.42 -1.10
C ARG A 71 6.70 -15.38 -1.53
N PHE A 72 7.26 -14.64 -0.58
CA PHE A 72 8.31 -13.63 -0.82
C PHE A 72 9.64 -13.97 -0.15
N ARG A 73 9.73 -15.12 0.52
CA ARG A 73 10.98 -15.61 1.12
C ARG A 73 11.82 -16.35 0.10
#